data_AF-A0A067TD35-F1
#
_entry.id   AF-A0A067TD35-F1
#
_cell.length_a   1.000
_cell.length_b   1.000
_cell.length_c   1.000
_cell.angle_alpha   90.00
_cell.angle_beta   90.00
_cell.angle_gamma   90.00
#
_symmetry.space_group_name_H-M   'P 1'
#
loop_
_entity.id
_entity.type
_entity.pdbx_description
1 polymer ?
#
loop_
_entity_poly.entity_id
_entity_poly.type
_entity_poly.pdbx_seq_one_letter_code
_entity_poly.pdbx_strand_id
1 'polypeptide(L)'
;MSTSKPPKASHAPYTRLPPNDEVIRKRWDHSLEELIFDPRDMSKMTAQLRRPIYISSLEAHVDELHSFMDKFGYSHIMESDLKPFKGLRHKSAKSFLSALQYDISVFKAKISNLDVAISSMEQAQHTSDFEAGYQLYATKQCAP
;
A
#
# COMPACT_ATOMS: atom_id res chain seq x y z
N MET A 1 -52.85 8.01 -5.66
CA MET A 1 -52.07 7.08 -6.49
C MET A 1 -50.65 7.06 -5.92
N SER A 2 -50.31 6.01 -5.17
CA SER A 2 -49.04 5.88 -4.46
C SER A 2 -48.05 5.11 -5.32
N THR A 3 -47.00 5.77 -5.82
CA THR A 3 -45.97 5.11 -6.63
C THR A 3 -44.85 4.62 -5.71
N SER A 4 -44.94 3.35 -5.27
CA SER A 4 -43.84 2.69 -4.58
C SER A 4 -42.65 2.52 -5.54
N LYS A 5 -41.49 3.03 -5.14
CA LYS A 5 -40.22 2.79 -5.84
C LYS A 5 -39.82 1.32 -5.62
N PRO A 6 -39.41 0.57 -6.65
CA PRO A 6 -39.01 -0.81 -6.48
C PRO A 6 -37.71 -0.92 -5.66
N PRO A 7 -37.52 -2.01 -4.90
CA PRO A 7 -36.33 -2.21 -4.08
C PRO A 7 -35.09 -2.34 -4.99
N LYS A 8 -34.03 -1.62 -4.63
CA LYS A 8 -32.72 -1.71 -5.31
C LYS A 8 -32.17 -3.12 -5.14
N ALA A 9 -32.04 -3.84 -6.25
CA ALA A 9 -31.37 -5.13 -6.30
C ALA A 9 -29.93 -4.99 -5.76
N SER A 10 -29.63 -5.75 -4.73
CA SER A 10 -28.31 -5.89 -4.12
C SER A 10 -27.45 -6.87 -4.94
N HIS A 11 -26.17 -6.50 -5.10
CA HIS A 11 -25.03 -7.32 -5.53
C HIS A 11 -25.04 -7.91 -6.94
N ALA A 12 -24.50 -7.15 -7.90
CA ALA A 12 -23.80 -7.73 -9.05
C ALA A 12 -22.35 -8.10 -8.65
N PRO A 13 -21.78 -9.24 -9.10
CA PRO A 13 -20.48 -9.75 -8.67
C PRO A 13 -19.27 -9.00 -9.26
N TYR A 14 -19.50 -7.84 -9.88
CA TYR A 14 -18.47 -6.93 -10.35
C TYR A 14 -18.90 -5.50 -10.02
N THR A 15 -18.97 -5.19 -8.73
CA THR A 15 -18.99 -3.80 -8.27
C THR A 15 -17.71 -3.15 -8.78
N ARG A 16 -17.80 -2.31 -9.82
CA ARG A 16 -16.69 -1.41 -10.18
C ARG A 16 -16.28 -0.69 -8.91
N LEU A 17 -15.03 -0.86 -8.50
CA LEU A 17 -14.43 0.00 -7.48
C LEU A 17 -14.73 1.45 -7.89
N PRO A 18 -15.25 2.29 -6.98
CA PRO A 18 -15.49 3.69 -7.30
C PRO A 18 -14.18 4.27 -7.84
N PRO A 19 -14.22 5.10 -8.90
CA PRO A 19 -13.03 5.81 -9.34
C PRO A 19 -12.51 6.56 -8.11
N ASN A 20 -11.30 6.22 -7.66
CA ASN A 20 -10.69 6.79 -6.46
C ASN A 20 -10.99 8.29 -6.42
N ASP A 21 -11.61 8.73 -5.32
CA ASP A 21 -11.86 10.15 -5.04
C ASP A 21 -10.62 10.92 -5.45
N GLU A 22 -10.84 11.96 -6.26
CA GLU A 22 -9.86 12.79 -6.92
C GLU A 22 -8.52 12.77 -6.18
N VAL A 23 -7.47 12.25 -6.81
CA VAL A 23 -6.12 12.29 -6.25
C VAL A 23 -5.74 13.77 -6.14
N ILE A 24 -6.11 14.39 -5.01
CA ILE A 24 -5.68 15.74 -4.64
C ILE A 24 -4.18 15.62 -4.58
N ARG A 25 -3.50 16.17 -5.58
CA ARG A 25 -2.04 16.19 -5.62
C ARG A 25 -1.59 16.88 -4.34
N LYS A 26 -1.03 16.11 -3.41
CA LYS A 26 -0.46 16.65 -2.18
C LYS A 26 0.52 17.74 -2.58
N ARG A 27 0.33 18.94 -2.02
CA ARG A 27 1.28 20.04 -2.21
C ARG A 27 2.64 19.54 -1.74
N TRP A 28 3.66 19.90 -2.51
CA TRP A 28 5.03 19.57 -2.17
C TRP A 28 5.36 20.15 -0.80
N ASP A 29 5.84 19.29 0.10
CA ASP A 29 6.29 19.71 1.42
C ASP A 29 7.71 20.28 1.30
N HIS A 30 7.87 21.54 1.66
CA HIS A 30 9.15 22.25 1.60
C HIS A 30 9.93 22.17 2.93
N SER A 31 9.42 21.46 3.94
CA SER A 31 10.06 21.31 5.26
C SER A 31 11.52 20.85 5.17
N LEU A 32 11.83 19.92 4.27
CA LEU A 32 13.18 19.39 4.09
C LEU A 32 14.07 20.23 3.17
N GLU A 33 13.50 21.19 2.42
CA GLU A 33 14.29 22.13 1.63
C GLU A 33 15.10 23.08 2.54
N GLU A 34 14.62 23.35 3.75
CA GLU A 34 15.30 24.20 4.76
C GLU A 34 16.64 23.63 5.22
N LEU A 35 16.88 22.33 5.05
CA LEU A 35 18.14 21.69 5.41
C LEU A 35 19.22 21.84 4.32
N ILE A 36 18.82 22.15 3.09
CA ILE A 36 19.73 22.20 1.93
C ILE A 36 19.93 23.65 1.45
N PHE A 37 18.88 24.47 1.50
CA PHE A 37 18.93 25.85 1.04
C PHE A 37 19.01 26.83 2.20
N ASP A 38 19.88 27.83 2.07
CA ASP A 38 19.89 28.97 2.98
C ASP A 38 18.54 29.73 2.89
N PRO A 39 18.00 30.31 3.97
CA PRO A 39 16.75 31.07 3.91
C PRO A 39 16.76 32.21 2.89
N ARG A 40 17.95 32.75 2.58
CA ARG A 40 18.13 33.77 1.53
C ARG A 40 17.86 33.21 0.13
N ASP A 41 18.28 31.98 -0.12
CA ASP A 41 18.09 31.30 -1.41
C ASP A 41 16.63 30.82 -1.57
N MET A 42 16.01 30.39 -0.46
CA MET A 42 14.57 30.07 -0.41
C MET A 42 13.69 31.28 -0.77
N SER A 43 14.09 32.48 -0.36
CA SER A 43 13.38 33.73 -0.66
C SER A 43 13.57 34.19 -2.12
N LYS A 44 14.77 33.97 -2.68
CA LYS A 44 15.12 34.42 -4.04
C LYS A 44 14.70 33.46 -5.15
N MET A 45 14.73 32.16 -4.89
CA MET A 45 14.44 31.14 -5.89
C MET A 45 13.01 30.64 -5.78
N THR A 46 12.32 30.47 -6.90
CA THR A 46 10.99 29.86 -6.89
C THR A 46 11.07 28.36 -6.62
N ALA A 47 10.00 27.79 -6.06
CA ALA A 47 9.89 26.35 -5.82
C ALA A 47 10.16 25.49 -7.08
N GLN A 48 9.83 26.01 -8.28
CA GLN A 48 10.09 25.32 -9.54
C GLN A 48 11.58 25.16 -9.85
N LEU A 49 12.42 26.11 -9.43
CA LEU A 49 13.87 26.08 -9.63
C LEU A 49 14.59 25.31 -8.52
N ARG A 50 14.07 25.36 -7.29
CA ARG A 50 14.68 24.66 -6.15
C ARG A 50 14.48 23.14 -6.21
N ARG A 51 13.31 22.67 -6.65
CA ARG A 51 12.99 21.24 -6.69
C ARG A 51 14.00 20.40 -7.48
N PRO A 52 14.42 20.76 -8.71
CA PRO A 52 15.44 20.02 -9.43
C PRO A 52 16.76 19.93 -8.65
N ILE A 53 17.20 21.04 -8.05
CA ILE A 53 18.46 21.09 -7.29
C ILE A 53 18.37 20.20 -6.04
N TYR A 54 17.26 20.27 -5.32
CA TYR A 54 16.98 19.42 -4.17
C TYR A 54 17.03 17.94 -4.54
N ILE A 55 16.33 17.55 -5.62
CA ILE A 55 16.29 16.17 -6.10
C ILE A 55 17.70 15.70 -6.50
N SER A 56 18.44 16.50 -7.28
CA SER A 56 19.80 16.16 -7.69
C SER A 56 20.77 16.04 -6.51
N SER A 57 20.63 16.88 -5.48
CA SER A 57 21.41 16.77 -4.24
C SER A 57 21.11 15.46 -3.50
N LEU A 58 19.83 15.09 -3.38
CA LEU A 58 19.43 13.82 -2.78
C LEU A 58 19.92 12.61 -3.58
N GLU A 59 19.81 12.65 -4.91
CA GLU A 59 20.30 11.57 -5.80
C GLU A 59 21.81 11.37 -5.63
N ALA A 60 22.59 12.45 -5.63
CA ALA A 60 24.03 12.38 -5.39
C ALA A 60 24.37 11.80 -4.00
N HIS A 61 23.64 12.20 -2.96
CA HIS A 61 23.86 11.68 -1.62
C HIS A 61 23.52 10.19 -1.50
N VAL A 62 22.45 9.73 -2.16
CA VAL A 62 22.10 8.31 -2.23
C VAL A 62 23.19 7.52 -2.98
N ASP A 63 23.72 8.06 -4.07
CA ASP A 63 24.83 7.43 -4.81
C ASP A 63 26.11 7.32 -3.95
N GLU A 64 26.42 8.33 -3.14
CA GLU A 64 27.51 8.29 -2.17
C GLU A 64 27.29 7.21 -1.11
N LEU A 65 26.08 7.10 -0.56
CA LEU A 65 25.73 6.06 0.42
C LEU A 65 25.85 4.66 -0.19
N HIS A 66 25.39 4.47 -1.42
CA HIS A 66 25.57 3.20 -2.13
C HIS A 66 27.05 2.89 -2.35
N SER A 67 27.85 3.86 -2.77
CA SER A 67 29.30 3.71 -2.91
C SER A 67 29.96 3.33 -1.58
N PHE A 68 29.52 3.95 -0.47
CA PHE A 68 29.99 3.60 0.86
C PHE A 68 29.61 2.16 1.21
N MET A 69 28.34 1.78 1.11
CA MET A 69 27.89 0.42 1.43
C MET A 69 28.61 -0.65 0.63
N ASP A 70 28.88 -0.38 -0.65
CA ASP A 70 29.62 -1.30 -1.53
C ASP A 70 31.07 -1.50 -1.06
N LYS A 71 31.76 -0.41 -0.67
CA LYS A 71 33.12 -0.48 -0.11
C LYS A 71 33.21 -1.32 1.17
N PHE A 72 32.15 -1.32 1.98
CA PHE A 72 32.09 -2.12 3.20
C PHE A 72 31.49 -3.52 2.98
N GLY A 73 31.16 -3.88 1.74
CA GLY A 73 30.60 -5.20 1.39
C GLY A 73 29.17 -5.42 1.87
N TYR A 74 28.43 -4.36 2.21
CA TYR A 74 27.05 -4.44 2.66
C TYR A 74 26.01 -4.36 1.53
N SER A 75 26.44 -4.37 0.26
CA SER A 75 25.49 -4.40 -0.86
C SER A 75 24.70 -5.72 -0.82
N HIS A 76 23.38 -5.61 -0.65
CA HIS A 76 22.48 -6.77 -0.66
C HIS A 76 22.17 -7.25 -2.08
N ILE A 77 22.52 -6.46 -3.10
CA ILE A 77 22.18 -6.73 -4.50
C ILE A 77 23.46 -6.78 -5.33
N MET A 78 23.62 -7.84 -6.11
CA MET A 78 24.79 -8.02 -6.97
C MET A 78 24.77 -6.97 -8.08
N GLU A 79 25.93 -6.40 -8.42
CA GLU A 79 26.04 -5.41 -9.50
C GLU A 79 25.58 -5.97 -10.86
N SER A 80 25.67 -7.29 -11.06
CA SER A 80 25.13 -8.00 -12.22
C SER A 80 23.64 -7.73 -12.42
N ASP A 81 22.90 -7.61 -11.33
CA ASP A 81 21.45 -7.51 -11.33
C ASP A 81 21.01 -6.05 -11.48
N LEU A 82 21.87 -5.09 -11.12
CA LEU A 82 21.63 -3.66 -11.34
C LEU A 82 21.99 -3.20 -12.76
N LYS A 83 22.95 -3.85 -13.44
CA LYS A 83 23.39 -3.47 -14.79
C LYS A 83 22.25 -3.28 -15.80
N PRO A 84 21.22 -4.16 -15.87
CA PRO A 84 20.09 -3.98 -16.79
C PRO A 84 19.25 -2.73 -16.54
N PHE A 85 19.27 -2.20 -15.32
CA PHE A 85 18.47 -1.03 -14.91
C PHE A 85 19.25 0.28 -14.97
N LYS A 86 20.55 0.23 -15.29
CA LYS A 86 21.37 1.43 -15.45
C LYS A 86 20.82 2.29 -16.60
N GLY A 87 20.51 3.55 -16.31
CA GLY A 87 19.91 4.47 -17.29
C GLY A 87 18.41 4.28 -17.51
N LEU A 88 17.72 3.54 -16.62
CA LEU A 88 16.26 3.43 -16.65
C LEU A 88 15.62 4.82 -16.61
N ARG A 89 14.84 5.14 -17.64
CA ARG A 89 14.15 6.43 -17.74
C ARG A 89 13.11 6.56 -16.64
N HIS A 90 13.02 7.74 -16.05
CA HIS A 90 12.04 8.06 -14.99
C HIS A 90 10.57 7.75 -15.38
N LYS A 91 10.17 7.91 -16.66
CA LYS A 91 8.82 7.52 -17.10
C LYS A 91 8.59 6.00 -17.00
N SER A 92 9.58 5.21 -17.42
CA SER A 92 9.52 3.75 -17.35
C SER A 92 9.55 3.28 -15.89
N ALA A 93 10.44 3.85 -15.07
CA ALA A 93 10.51 3.58 -13.64
C ALA A 93 9.17 3.87 -12.95
N LYS A 94 8.54 5.01 -13.25
CA LYS A 94 7.21 5.35 -12.74
C LYS A 94 6.13 4.35 -13.16
N SER A 95 6.15 3.89 -14.40
CA SER A 95 5.20 2.89 -14.88
C SER A 95 5.35 1.58 -14.11
N PHE A 96 6.59 1.10 -13.95
CA PHE A 96 6.88 -0.11 -13.16
C PHE A 96 6.42 0.03 -11.71
N LEU A 97 6.75 1.15 -11.06
CA LEU A 97 6.33 1.43 -9.68
C LEU A 97 4.81 1.47 -9.55
N SER A 98 4.10 2.06 -10.52
CA SER A 98 2.64 2.11 -10.49
C SER A 98 2.00 0.73 -10.62
N ALA A 99 2.55 -0.13 -11.47
CA ALA A 99 2.11 -1.52 -11.60
C ALA A 99 2.38 -2.30 -10.30
N LEU A 100 3.59 -2.17 -9.75
CA LEU A 100 3.96 -2.81 -8.49
C LEU A 100 3.07 -2.35 -7.32
N GLN A 101 2.78 -1.05 -7.24
CA GLN A 101 1.90 -0.49 -6.22
C GLN A 101 0.47 -1.04 -6.34
N TYR A 102 -0.02 -1.19 -7.58
CA TYR A 102 -1.30 -1.83 -7.83
C TYR A 102 -1.29 -3.28 -7.34
N ASP A 103 -0.27 -4.06 -7.72
CA ASP A 103 -0.14 -5.46 -7.31
C ASP A 103 -0.10 -5.61 -5.79
N ILE A 104 0.69 -4.78 -5.10
CA ILE A 104 0.73 -4.72 -3.63
C ILE A 104 -0.66 -4.44 -3.04
N SER A 105 -1.42 -3.52 -3.65
CA SER A 105 -2.76 -3.18 -3.16
C SER A 105 -3.73 -4.36 -3.33
N VAL A 106 -3.65 -5.08 -4.46
CA VAL A 106 -4.42 -6.29 -4.69
C VAL A 106 -4.04 -7.39 -3.69
N PHE A 107 -2.75 -7.60 -3.44
CA PHE A 107 -2.29 -8.58 -2.45
C PHE A 107 -2.77 -8.25 -1.05
N LYS A 108 -2.70 -6.98 -0.62
CA LYS A 108 -3.23 -6.54 0.68
C LYS A 108 -4.71 -6.81 0.84
N ALA A 109 -5.51 -6.52 -0.20
CA ALA A 109 -6.94 -6.82 -0.18
C ALA A 109 -7.19 -8.34 -0.06
N LYS A 110 -6.41 -9.16 -0.78
CA LYS A 110 -6.51 -10.61 -0.69
C LYS A 110 -6.14 -11.15 0.69
N ILE A 111 -5.05 -10.66 1.28
CA ILE A 111 -4.64 -11.02 2.65
C ILE A 111 -5.76 -10.68 3.64
N SER A 112 -6.27 -9.45 3.59
CA SER A 112 -7.36 -9.02 4.46
C SER A 112 -8.62 -9.88 4.31
N ASN A 113 -8.97 -10.30 3.10
CA ASN A 113 -10.11 -11.20 2.87
C ASN A 113 -9.88 -12.59 3.47
N LEU A 114 -8.65 -13.11 3.38
CA LEU A 114 -8.28 -14.38 3.99
C LEU A 114 -8.33 -14.29 5.52
N ASP A 115 -7.81 -13.22 6.11
CA ASP A 115 -7.88 -13.00 7.56
C ASP A 115 -9.33 -12.99 8.06
N VAL A 116 -10.22 -12.29 7.34
CA VAL A 116 -11.67 -12.26 7.65
C VAL A 116 -12.28 -13.65 7.55
N ALA A 117 -11.93 -14.43 6.53
CA ALA A 117 -12.42 -15.80 6.35
C ALA A 117 -11.91 -16.74 7.45
N ILE A 118 -10.66 -16.59 7.90
CA ILE A 118 -10.10 -17.37 9.00
C ILE A 118 -10.86 -17.04 10.29
N SER A 119 -11.04 -15.76 10.61
CA SER A 119 -11.78 -15.35 11.81
C SER A 119 -13.23 -15.86 11.82
N SER A 120 -13.91 -15.88 10.66
CA SER A 120 -15.28 -16.41 10.59
C SER A 120 -15.34 -17.92 10.77
N MET A 121 -14.35 -18.67 10.26
CA MET A 121 -14.24 -20.11 10.48
C MET A 121 -13.95 -20.45 11.95
N GLU A 122 -13.05 -19.71 12.59
CA GLU A 122 -12.76 -19.89 14.03
C GLU A 122 -14.01 -19.64 14.89
N GLN A 123 -14.80 -18.62 14.56
CA GLN A 123 -16.07 -18.35 15.23
C GLN A 123 -17.09 -19.48 14.99
N ALA A 124 -17.21 -19.98 13.76
CA ALA A 124 -18.11 -21.09 13.43
C ALA A 124 -17.73 -22.38 14.18
N GLN A 125 -16.44 -22.66 14.30
CA GLN A 125 -15.93 -23.81 15.05
C GLN A 125 -16.25 -23.68 16.54
N HIS A 126 -16.00 -22.51 17.14
CA HIS A 126 -16.36 -22.25 18.54
C HIS A 126 -17.87 -22.40 18.80
N THR A 127 -18.73 -21.97 17.87
CA THR A 127 -20.19 -22.17 18.00
C THR A 127 -20.59 -23.64 17.87
N SER A 128 -19.95 -24.41 16.97
CA SER A 128 -20.20 -25.83 16.80
C SER A 128 -19.80 -26.64 18.04
N ASP A 129 -18.66 -26.32 18.64
CA ASP A 129 -18.18 -26.98 19.86
C ASP A 129 -19.10 -26.70 21.05
N PHE A 130 -19.62 -25.47 21.15
CA PHE A 130 -20.62 -25.10 22.16
C PHE A 130 -21.95 -25.86 21.97
N GLU A 131 -22.44 -25.96 20.74
CA GLU A 131 -23.69 -26.66 20.42
C GLU A 131 -23.56 -28.18 20.67
N ALA A 132 -22.44 -28.78 20.32
CA ALA A 132 -22.13 -30.18 20.64
C ALA A 132 -22.11 -30.44 22.16
N GLY A 133 -21.55 -29.52 22.94
CA GLY A 133 -21.57 -29.57 24.40
C GLY A 133 -22.98 -29.51 24.99
N TYR A 134 -23.85 -28.65 24.43
CA TYR A 134 -25.25 -28.53 24.86
C TYR A 134 -26.06 -29.79 24.55
N GLN A 135 -25.87 -30.39 23.38
CA GLN A 135 -26.54 -31.65 23.00
C GLN A 135 -26.12 -32.83 23.90
N LEU A 136 -24.83 -32.91 24.27
CA LEU A 136 -24.34 -33.91 25.23
C LEU A 136 -24.92 -33.72 26.64
N TYR A 137 -25.14 -32.48 27.06
CA TYR A 137 -25.79 -32.19 28.34
C TYR A 137 -27.28 -32.57 28.32
N ALA A 138 -28.01 -32.19 27.27
CA ALA A 138 -29.43 -32.50 27.11
C ALA A 138 -29.72 -34.01 27.04
N THR A 139 -28.87 -34.77 26.34
CA THR A 139 -28.99 -36.24 26.25
C THR A 139 -28.71 -36.96 27.56
N LYS A 140 -27.81 -36.44 28.40
CA LYS A 140 -27.55 -36.98 29.75
C LYS A 140 -28.68 -36.71 30.75
N GLN A 141 -29.50 -35.68 30.54
CA GLN A 141 -30.65 -35.36 31.40
C GLN A 141 -31.91 -36.16 31.07
N CYS A 142 -32.01 -36.73 29.86
CA CYS A 142 -33.15 -37.56 29.42
C CYS A 142 -32.92 -39.07 29.55
N ALA A 143 -31.78 -39.52 30.08
CA ALA A 143 -31.55 -40.93 30.38
C ALA A 143 -32.24 -41.29 31.72
N PRO A 144 -33.15 -42.30 31.73
CA PRO A 144 -33.93 -42.69 32.92
C PRO A 144 -33.09 -43.39 33.99
#